data_AF-A0A1H8CJA3-F1
#
_entry.id   AF-A0A1H8CJA3-F1
#
_cell.length_a   1.000
_cell.length_b   1.000
_cell.length_c   1.000
_cell.angle_alpha   90.00
_cell.angle_beta   90.00
_cell.angle_gamma   90.00
#
_symmetry.space_group_name_H-M   'P 1'
#
loop_
_entity.id
_entity.type
_entity.pdbx_description
1 polymer ?
#
loop_
_entity_poly.entity_id
_entity_poly.type
_entity_poly.pdbx_seq_one_letter_code
_entity_poly.pdbx_strand_id
1 'polypeptide(L)'
;MLAQVYHMRNKYENIPQDILSNIDKMGMDDSSFLTELEGKYLNTVAGISEKDFNFSKSKVAFFRGNIGSIRSSKKEYFRVERECLKVCTDSTLLYFGTLYIFDAKQKVESGGYDAAIVDRSKKLLSTKEVVRQLKKKR
;
A
#
# COMPACT_ATOMS: atom_id res chain seq x y z
N MET A 1 -3.06 6.22 -17.45
CA MET A 1 -3.12 4.87 -16.87
C MET A 1 -4.55 4.56 -16.49
N LEU A 2 -4.99 3.31 -16.67
CA LEU A 2 -6.30 2.83 -16.22
C LEU A 2 -6.27 2.51 -14.72
N ALA A 3 -7.42 2.55 -14.07
CA ALA A 3 -7.55 2.13 -12.68
C ALA A 3 -7.28 0.63 -12.54
N GLN A 4 -6.50 0.25 -11.52
CA GLN A 4 -6.08 -1.15 -11.31
C GLN A 4 -6.23 -1.53 -9.83
N VAL A 5 -6.57 -2.80 -9.57
CA VAL A 5 -6.75 -3.34 -8.21
C VAL A 5 -5.92 -4.61 -8.08
N TYR A 6 -5.09 -4.68 -7.05
CA TYR A 6 -4.19 -5.80 -6.80
C TYR A 6 -4.43 -6.38 -5.41
N HIS A 7 -4.52 -7.70 -5.32
CA HIS A 7 -4.39 -8.40 -4.05
C HIS A 7 -2.89 -8.65 -3.82
N MET A 8 -2.29 -7.87 -2.92
CA MET A 8 -0.86 -7.96 -2.67
C MET A 8 -0.58 -9.22 -1.85
N ARG A 9 -0.20 -10.29 -2.56
CA ARG A 9 0.27 -11.53 -1.97
C ARG A 9 1.65 -11.81 -2.50
N ASN A 10 2.63 -11.88 -1.62
CA ASN A 10 3.99 -12.20 -2.01
C ASN A 10 4.66 -13.06 -0.95
N LYS A 11 5.65 -13.83 -1.36
CA LYS A 11 6.47 -14.60 -0.43
C LYS A 11 7.56 -13.71 0.15
N TYR A 12 7.93 -13.98 1.39
CA TYR A 12 9.05 -13.30 2.05
C TYR A 12 10.35 -13.36 1.23
N GLU A 13 10.67 -14.54 0.68
CA GLU A 13 11.88 -14.78 -0.14
C GLU A 13 11.99 -13.91 -1.39
N ASN A 14 10.86 -13.36 -1.86
CA ASN A 14 10.83 -12.50 -3.05
C ASN A 14 11.13 -11.03 -2.72
N ILE A 15 11.29 -10.68 -1.44
CA ILE A 15 11.63 -9.33 -1.02
C ILE A 15 13.16 -9.17 -1.08
N PRO A 16 13.69 -8.24 -1.90
CA PRO A 16 15.13 -8.01 -2.01
C PRO A 16 15.80 -7.72 -0.67
N GLN A 17 17.02 -8.24 -0.50
CA GLN A 17 17.80 -8.10 0.73
C GLN A 17 18.15 -6.65 1.07
N ASP A 18 18.30 -5.77 0.08
CA ASP A 18 18.55 -4.34 0.30
C ASP A 18 17.32 -3.65 0.93
N ILE A 19 16.11 -4.09 0.58
CA ILE A 19 14.87 -3.62 1.23
C ILE A 19 14.77 -4.20 2.63
N LEU A 20 14.98 -5.52 2.79
CA LEU A 20 14.92 -6.22 4.08
C LEU A 20 15.88 -5.61 5.11
N SER A 21 17.11 -5.28 4.70
CA SER A 21 18.13 -4.66 5.56
C SER A 21 17.77 -3.25 6.02
N ASN A 22 16.76 -2.62 5.41
CA ASN A 22 16.35 -1.25 5.69
C ASN A 22 14.91 -1.14 6.19
N ILE A 23 14.22 -2.25 6.51
CA ILE A 23 12.79 -2.22 6.86
C ILE A 23 12.47 -1.29 8.03
N ASP A 24 13.39 -1.15 8.99
CA ASP A 24 13.24 -0.27 10.16
C ASP A 24 13.19 1.24 9.81
N LYS A 25 13.51 1.61 8.57
CA LYS A 25 13.41 2.99 8.06
C LYS A 25 12.08 3.31 7.38
N MET A 26 11.19 2.33 7.20
CA MET A 26 9.88 2.55 6.59
C MET A 26 8.87 3.08 7.62
N GLY A 27 7.92 3.92 7.21
CA GLY A 27 6.84 4.40 8.07
C GLY A 27 7.30 5.21 9.27
N MET A 28 8.34 6.04 9.10
CA MET A 28 8.87 6.88 10.19
C MET A 28 8.03 8.13 10.43
N ASP A 29 7.16 8.48 9.48
CA ASP A 29 6.30 9.66 9.50
C ASP A 29 4.86 9.32 9.03
N ASP A 30 3.95 10.28 9.20
CA ASP A 30 2.55 10.20 8.78
C ASP A 30 2.25 10.97 7.47
N SER A 31 3.28 11.34 6.70
CA SER A 31 3.11 11.91 5.37
C SER A 31 2.34 10.94 4.48
N SER A 32 1.42 11.47 3.67
CA SER A 32 0.76 10.68 2.63
C SER A 32 1.69 10.33 1.47
N PHE A 33 2.87 10.96 1.38
CA PHE A 33 3.85 10.65 0.34
C PHE A 33 4.80 9.55 0.79
N LEU A 34 5.05 8.61 -0.11
CA LEU A 34 6.00 7.54 0.11
C LEU A 34 7.43 8.00 -0.15
N THR A 35 8.36 7.50 0.65
CA THR A 35 9.79 7.56 0.36
C THR A 35 10.15 6.60 -0.78
N GLU A 36 11.37 6.69 -1.29
CA GLU A 36 11.87 5.76 -2.33
C GLU A 36 11.94 4.32 -1.81
N LEU A 37 12.33 4.11 -0.55
CA LEU A 37 12.37 2.79 0.07
C LEU A 37 10.96 2.20 0.21
N GLU A 38 10.02 2.98 0.75
CA GLU A 38 8.61 2.56 0.90
C GLU A 38 7.97 2.27 -0.45
N GLY A 39 8.27 3.07 -1.47
CA GLY A 39 7.81 2.87 -2.84
C GLY A 39 8.32 1.58 -3.44
N LYS A 40 9.65 1.35 -3.40
CA LYS A 40 10.27 0.11 -3.87
C LYS A 40 9.68 -1.12 -3.17
N TYR A 41 9.52 -1.06 -1.85
CA TYR A 41 8.89 -2.13 -1.09
C TYR A 41 7.48 -2.45 -1.61
N LEU A 42 6.62 -1.44 -1.81
CA LEU A 42 5.27 -1.65 -2.33
C LEU A 42 5.25 -2.22 -3.75
N ASN A 43 6.14 -1.74 -4.62
CA ASN A 43 6.34 -2.30 -5.95
C ASN A 43 6.66 -3.80 -5.87
N THR A 44 7.60 -4.18 -5.00
CA THR A 44 7.98 -5.57 -4.76
C THR A 44 6.82 -6.41 -4.23
N VAL A 45 6.15 -6.02 -3.14
CA VAL A 45 5.10 -6.86 -2.53
C VAL A 45 3.83 -6.93 -3.37
N ALA A 46 3.59 -5.95 -4.23
CA ALA A 46 2.51 -5.98 -5.21
C ALA A 46 2.87 -6.75 -6.49
N GLY A 47 4.16 -7.04 -6.73
CA GLY A 47 4.64 -7.65 -7.98
C GLY A 47 4.51 -6.72 -9.18
N ILE A 48 4.61 -5.41 -8.98
CA ILE A 48 4.43 -4.39 -10.02
C ILE A 48 5.79 -3.80 -10.39
N SER A 49 6.14 -3.86 -11.68
CA SER A 49 7.35 -3.26 -12.21
C SER A 49 7.33 -1.73 -12.05
N GLU A 50 8.47 -1.13 -11.68
CA GLU A 50 8.61 0.34 -11.60
C GLU A 50 8.34 1.05 -12.94
N LYS A 51 8.48 0.33 -14.07
CA LYS A 51 8.13 0.84 -15.40
C LYS A 51 6.63 0.96 -15.60
N ASP A 52 5.86 0.06 -14.99
CA ASP A 52 4.41 0.06 -15.09
C ASP A 52 3.83 1.10 -14.15
N PHE A 53 4.27 1.12 -12.90
CA PHE A 53 3.91 2.16 -11.94
C PHE A 53 4.99 2.27 -10.86
N ASN A 54 5.50 3.47 -10.59
CA ASN A 54 6.49 3.69 -9.54
C ASN A 54 5.85 4.32 -8.30
N PHE A 55 5.86 3.60 -7.18
CA PHE A 55 5.30 4.10 -5.91
C PHE A 55 6.19 5.13 -5.22
N SER A 56 7.45 5.29 -5.64
CA SER A 56 8.36 6.29 -5.06
C SER A 56 7.76 7.68 -5.20
N LYS A 57 7.64 8.41 -4.08
CA LYS A 57 7.07 9.77 -4.02
C LYS A 57 5.59 9.85 -4.41
N SER A 58 4.91 8.70 -4.58
CA SER A 58 3.47 8.67 -4.81
C SER A 58 2.71 9.03 -3.53
N LYS A 59 1.56 9.69 -3.69
CA LYS A 59 0.65 10.01 -2.60
C LYS A 59 -0.31 8.83 -2.38
N VAL A 60 -0.13 8.11 -1.28
CA VAL A 60 -0.87 6.87 -0.99
C VAL A 60 -1.70 7.01 0.28
N ALA A 61 -2.94 6.53 0.18
CA ALA A 61 -3.90 6.48 1.26
C ALA A 61 -3.87 5.11 1.96
N PHE A 62 -4.00 5.08 3.28
CA PHE A 62 -4.04 3.82 4.03
C PHE A 62 -5.37 3.65 4.75
N PHE A 63 -5.94 2.45 4.67
CA PHE A 63 -7.17 2.05 5.34
C PHE A 63 -6.97 0.68 5.99
N ARG A 64 -7.76 0.40 7.02
CA ARG A 64 -7.75 -0.86 7.76
C ARG A 64 -9.14 -1.33 8.20
N GLY A 65 -9.16 -2.50 8.82
CA GLY A 65 -10.31 -3.06 9.53
C GLY A 65 -11.20 -3.93 8.66
N ASN A 66 -12.08 -4.70 9.29
CA ASN A 66 -12.84 -5.79 8.65
C ASN A 66 -13.59 -5.40 7.37
N ILE A 67 -14.07 -4.16 7.27
CA ILE A 67 -14.80 -3.64 6.10
C ILE A 67 -14.01 -2.60 5.29
N GLY A 68 -12.72 -2.41 5.61
CA GLY A 68 -11.80 -1.55 4.88
C GLY A 68 -12.11 -0.05 4.94
N SER A 69 -12.88 0.39 5.95
CA SER A 69 -13.37 1.77 6.03
C SER A 69 -12.66 2.65 7.07
N ILE A 70 -11.81 2.07 7.91
CA ILE A 70 -11.14 2.81 8.98
C ILE A 70 -9.89 3.44 8.39
N ARG A 71 -9.78 4.77 8.44
CA ARG A 71 -8.57 5.47 8.00
C ARG A 71 -7.39 5.03 8.88
N SER A 72 -6.30 4.66 8.24
CA SER A 72 -5.01 4.39 8.89
C SER A 72 -4.00 5.44 8.45
N SER A 73 -2.80 5.39 9.03
CA SER A 73 -1.66 6.19 8.60
C SER A 73 -0.59 5.33 7.94
N LYS A 74 0.33 6.01 7.23
CA LYS A 74 1.52 5.40 6.66
C LYS A 74 2.36 4.70 7.73
N LYS A 75 2.61 5.42 8.84
CA LYS A 75 3.33 4.90 10.01
C LYS A 75 2.72 3.61 10.56
N GLU A 76 1.40 3.58 10.76
CA GLU A 76 0.73 2.41 11.31
C GLU A 76 0.75 1.21 10.35
N TYR A 77 0.58 1.43 9.05
CA TYR A 77 0.68 0.35 8.05
C TYR A 77 2.07 -0.29 8.09
N PHE A 78 3.12 0.52 7.90
CA PHE A 78 4.49 0.00 7.87
C PHE A 78 4.97 -0.53 9.22
N ARG A 79 4.45 -0.02 10.36
CA ARG A 79 4.74 -0.60 11.67
C ARG A 79 4.34 -2.07 11.71
N VAL A 80 3.12 -2.38 11.26
CA VAL A 80 2.63 -3.76 11.23
C VAL A 80 3.41 -4.58 10.23
N GLU A 81 3.70 -4.05 9.04
CA GLU A 81 4.50 -4.78 8.06
C GLU A 81 5.89 -5.15 8.60
N ARG A 82 6.57 -4.24 9.31
CA ARG A 82 7.84 -4.55 9.99
C ARG A 82 7.69 -5.64 11.04
N GLU A 83 6.66 -5.58 11.87
CA GLU A 83 6.38 -6.58 12.90
C GLU A 83 6.14 -7.96 12.27
N CYS A 84 5.36 -8.02 11.18
CA CYS A 84 5.13 -9.25 10.42
C CYS A 84 6.44 -9.79 9.84
N LEU A 85 7.22 -8.97 9.14
CA LEU A 85 8.45 -9.42 8.48
C LEU A 85 9.50 -9.95 9.47
N LYS A 86 9.54 -9.44 10.70
CA LYS A 86 10.48 -9.89 11.74
C LYS A 86 10.23 -11.31 12.24
N VAL A 87 9.00 -11.82 12.10
CA VAL A 87 8.61 -13.16 12.59
C VAL A 87 8.38 -14.17 11.45
N CYS A 88 8.48 -13.74 10.20
CA CYS A 88 8.25 -14.60 9.04
C CYS A 88 9.51 -15.41 8.69
N THR A 89 9.31 -16.66 8.26
CA THR A 89 10.36 -17.50 7.70
C THR A 89 10.25 -17.59 6.18
N ASP A 90 11.33 -18.03 5.54
CA ASP A 90 11.36 -18.34 4.12
C ASP A 90 10.20 -19.29 3.75
N SER A 91 9.69 -19.20 2.52
CA SER A 91 8.44 -19.83 2.03
C SER A 91 7.10 -19.27 2.53
N THR A 92 7.06 -18.37 3.53
CA THR A 92 5.78 -17.81 4.03
C THR A 92 5.12 -16.92 2.98
N LEU A 93 3.91 -17.27 2.54
CA LEU A 93 3.08 -16.41 1.70
C LEU A 93 2.34 -15.41 2.58
N LEU A 94 2.60 -14.12 2.35
CA LEU A 94 2.03 -13.02 3.14
C LEU A 94 1.00 -12.25 2.33
N TYR A 95 0.00 -11.73 3.04
CA TYR A 95 -0.99 -10.80 2.49
C TYR A 95 -0.72 -9.40 3.03
N PHE A 96 -0.40 -8.48 2.14
CA PHE A 96 0.00 -7.10 2.44
C PHE A 96 -1.15 -6.08 2.31
N GLY A 97 -2.35 -6.57 1.99
CA GLY A 97 -3.54 -5.76 1.74
C GLY A 97 -3.99 -5.76 0.27
N THR A 98 -5.04 -5.00 0.00
CA THR A 98 -5.52 -4.73 -1.36
C THR A 98 -5.11 -3.33 -1.78
N LEU A 99 -4.40 -3.25 -2.90
CA LEU A 99 -3.90 -2.01 -3.50
C LEU A 99 -4.85 -1.55 -4.61
N TYR A 100 -5.16 -0.26 -4.62
CA TYR A 100 -5.97 0.42 -5.61
C TYR A 100 -5.13 1.52 -6.24
N ILE A 101 -4.74 1.36 -7.51
CA ILE A 101 -4.07 2.40 -8.30
C ILE A 101 -5.14 3.19 -9.04
N PHE A 102 -5.11 4.51 -8.91
CA PHE A 102 -6.13 5.39 -9.45
C PHE A 102 -5.78 5.88 -10.86
N ASP A 103 -6.80 5.95 -11.71
CA ASP A 103 -6.68 6.69 -12.97
C ASP A 103 -6.67 8.21 -12.74
N ALA A 104 -6.46 8.99 -13.81
CA ALA A 104 -6.39 10.45 -13.72
C ALA A 104 -7.66 11.08 -13.11
N LYS A 105 -8.84 10.56 -13.44
CA LYS A 105 -10.11 11.07 -12.92
C LYS A 105 -10.26 10.75 -11.43
N GLN A 106 -9.95 9.52 -11.04
CA GLN A 106 -9.98 9.05 -9.66
C GLN A 106 -8.94 9.76 -8.77
N LYS A 107 -7.76 10.07 -9.31
CA LYS A 107 -6.74 10.88 -8.63
C LYS A 107 -7.27 12.27 -8.29
N VAL A 108 -7.87 12.97 -9.26
CA VAL A 108 -8.51 14.28 -9.00
C VAL A 108 -9.63 14.14 -7.98
N GLU A 109 -10.51 13.16 -8.19
CA GLU A 109 -11.66 12.90 -7.33
C GLU A 109 -11.27 12.55 -5.89
N SER A 110 -10.13 11.92 -5.66
CA SER A 110 -9.66 11.51 -4.33
C SER A 110 -8.90 12.62 -3.58
N GLY A 111 -8.71 13.80 -4.16
CA GLY A 111 -7.87 14.86 -3.56
C GLY A 111 -6.37 14.69 -3.87
N GLY A 112 -6.07 14.14 -5.04
CA GLY A 112 -4.72 14.00 -5.59
C GLY A 112 -3.98 12.75 -5.15
N TYR A 113 -4.64 11.75 -4.57
CA TYR A 113 -3.99 10.47 -4.26
C TYR A 113 -3.72 9.69 -5.53
N ASP A 114 -2.56 9.07 -5.62
CA ASP A 114 -2.18 8.17 -6.72
C ASP A 114 -2.71 6.76 -6.50
N ALA A 115 -2.78 6.34 -5.24
CA ALA A 115 -3.25 5.01 -4.86
C ALA A 115 -3.82 4.97 -3.43
N ALA A 116 -4.42 3.84 -3.09
CA ALA A 116 -4.80 3.50 -1.72
C ALA A 116 -4.51 2.03 -1.42
N ILE A 117 -4.15 1.75 -0.16
CA ILE A 117 -4.01 0.41 0.38
C ILE A 117 -5.08 0.20 1.43
N VAL A 118 -5.79 -0.93 1.31
CA VAL A 118 -6.76 -1.41 2.28
C VAL A 118 -6.20 -2.68 2.91
N ASP A 119 -5.67 -2.56 4.11
CA ASP A 119 -5.11 -3.64 4.89
C ASP A 119 -6.18 -4.32 5.78
N ARG A 120 -6.02 -5.61 6.09
CA ARG A 120 -6.84 -6.37 7.06
C ARG A 120 -8.36 -6.24 6.86
N SER A 121 -8.79 -6.13 5.60
CA SER A 121 -10.20 -6.13 5.23
C SER A 121 -10.64 -7.50 4.76
N LYS A 122 -11.79 -7.97 5.27
CA LYS A 122 -12.48 -9.16 4.77
C LYS A 122 -13.34 -8.84 3.54
N LYS A 123 -13.70 -7.56 3.37
CA LYS A 123 -14.47 -7.06 2.23
C LYS A 123 -13.51 -6.52 1.16
N LEU A 124 -13.65 -6.99 -0.08
CA LEU A 124 -13.08 -6.32 -1.24
C LEU A 124 -13.95 -5.10 -1.58
N LEU A 125 -13.41 -3.90 -1.39
CA LEU A 125 -14.09 -2.67 -1.77
C LEU A 125 -13.93 -2.43 -3.27
N SER A 126 -14.93 -1.80 -3.89
CA SER A 126 -14.77 -1.24 -5.23
C SER A 126 -13.89 0.01 -5.20
N THR A 127 -13.19 0.32 -6.29
CA THR A 127 -12.40 1.56 -6.41
C THR A 127 -13.25 2.80 -6.16
N LYS A 128 -14.52 2.79 -6.60
CA LYS A 128 -15.48 3.88 -6.35
C LYS A 128 -15.76 4.06 -4.85
N GLU A 129 -15.91 2.98 -4.09
CA GLU A 129 -16.06 3.07 -2.63
C GLU A 129 -14.82 3.67 -1.97
N VAL A 130 -13.62 3.23 -2.37
CA VAL A 130 -12.35 3.75 -1.82
C VAL A 130 -12.19 5.24 -2.13
N VAL A 131 -12.39 5.65 -3.39
CA VAL A 131 -12.34 7.07 -3.80
C VAL A 131 -13.38 7.90 -3.04
N ARG A 132 -14.60 7.38 -2.83
CA ARG A 132 -15.65 8.06 -2.06
C ARG A 132 -15.23 8.27 -0.60
N GLN A 133 -14.53 7.33 0.02
CA GLN A 133 -14.02 7.51 1.38
C GLN A 133 -12.98 8.64 1.47
N LEU A 134 -12.17 8.82 0.43
CA LEU A 134 -11.21 9.93 0.32
C LEU A 134 -11.90 11.28 0.11
N LYS A 135 -12.99 11.32 -0.66
CA LYS A 135 -13.82 12.54 -0.86
C LYS A 135 -14.46 13.06 0.41
N LYS A 136 -14.88 12.17 1.32
CA LYS A 136 -15.66 12.53 2.51
C LYS A 136 -14.91 13.42 3.52
N LYS A 137 -13.62 13.71 3.28
CA LYS A 137 -12.86 14.73 4.01
C LYS A 137 -12.56 15.91 3.08
N ARG A 138 -13.45 16.90 3.11
CA ARG A 138 -13.10 18.32 3.03
C ARG A 138 -13.72 19.00 4.23
#